data_AF-A0A2K2VRZ7-F1
#
_entry.id   AF-A0A2K2VRZ7-F1
#
_cell.length_a   1.000
_cell.length_b   1.000
_cell.length_c   1.000
_cell.angle_alpha   90.00
_cell.angle_beta   90.00
_cell.angle_gamma   90.00
#
_symmetry.space_group_name_H-M   'P 1'
#
loop_
_entity.id
_entity.type
_entity.pdbx_description
1 polymer ?
#
loop_
_entity_poly.entity_id
_entity_poly.type
_entity_poly.pdbx_seq_one_letter_code
_entity_poly.pdbx_strand_id
1 'polypeptide(L)'
;MTSLLRSDIAEARLTYEGRYEAREMSNAKVSTFNLRHQEVMDFYGLELAKGTVFIIEDRVSGLSNLGVFRSKQLRQGVILAAALPAAAVAIDGFGSLQDLPKEEQTKAMVNRLKRQNDRNAAQVMGEVLQLTTETFAVGDEVIIESAITEGVRVKPGLEAGGNPTIPVGALFGKKEHCSRYGRGVSKEVTRLSMGSDVIDGTGKSVKGFHSSLTALFVTESDFKRHLPDIYVERWMAGAMFPEFNPRNTDLLEETRIIAEACGIKDLSEMTAYFLDRPRHHLPMDQLNSMGVATPYDKDGDLFPAVVMGLDGLRCPDGRGFHSMIGEIGGSAEWTVGALPLVWRGGQSLGMLTSQSSLTRKDLSPEELWNERFHYTEEELILLQDARFEQKPFFTVCDLMDEPFAGGVSAFGAISDNYFFPHLEGVKVDRERGLITTNTFMVNSLGNIEHWQLTFKCIEGIEATGKKMQSPKSALRGLDEAEIGKQIKAMVDDQLKRFRLKQFFVNEYYPAIIHTDGKMVVLENTVEGLIARGALSEYDRAIVKAVVRDVPEWFAGLA
;
A
#
# COMPACT_ATOMS: atom_id res chain seq x y z
N MET A 1 1.71 22.34 -33.33
CA MET A 1 0.86 21.42 -32.54
C MET A 1 0.77 22.02 -31.15
N THR A 2 -0.43 22.33 -30.65
CA THR A 2 -0.62 22.74 -29.26
C THR A 2 -0.16 21.59 -28.37
N SER A 3 1.00 21.73 -27.73
CA SER A 3 1.46 20.82 -26.67
C SER A 3 0.36 20.78 -25.62
N LEU A 4 -0.32 19.64 -25.47
CA LEU A 4 -1.25 19.41 -24.37
C LEU A 4 -0.45 19.37 -23.08
N LEU A 5 -0.27 20.53 -22.45
CA LEU A 5 0.42 20.66 -21.17
C LEU A 5 -0.35 20.00 -20.04
N ARG A 6 -1.59 19.57 -20.25
CA ARG A 6 -2.40 18.82 -19.29
C ARG A 6 -2.97 17.60 -20.00
N SER A 7 -2.70 16.41 -19.47
CA SER A 7 -3.08 15.14 -20.12
C SER A 7 -3.55 14.09 -19.11
N ASP A 8 -4.72 13.51 -19.35
CA ASP A 8 -5.24 12.38 -18.58
C ASP A 8 -4.46 11.11 -18.97
N ILE A 9 -3.69 10.56 -18.04
CA ILE A 9 -2.88 9.35 -18.25
C ILE A 9 -3.76 8.12 -18.53
N ALA A 10 -5.02 8.12 -18.07
CA ALA A 10 -5.95 7.03 -18.36
C ALA A 10 -6.35 7.00 -19.85
N GLU A 11 -6.37 8.17 -20.51
CA GLU A 11 -6.69 8.31 -21.93
C GLU A 11 -5.43 8.20 -22.80
N ALA A 12 -4.29 8.67 -22.30
CA ALA A 12 -3.01 8.67 -23.00
C ALA A 12 -1.91 8.09 -22.09
N ARG A 13 -1.78 6.76 -22.13
CA ARG A 13 -0.85 6.00 -21.29
C ARG A 13 0.60 6.36 -21.57
N LEU A 14 1.45 6.19 -20.57
CA LEU A 14 2.89 6.31 -20.75
C LEU A 14 3.41 5.11 -21.56
N THR A 15 4.53 5.30 -22.25
CA THR A 15 5.27 4.22 -22.92
C THR A 15 6.58 3.96 -22.19
N TYR A 16 7.08 2.73 -22.30
CA TYR A 16 8.37 2.36 -21.73
C TYR A 16 9.26 1.74 -22.82
N GLU A 17 10.39 2.40 -23.08
CA GLU A 17 11.40 1.99 -24.07
C GLU A 17 12.77 1.74 -23.42
N GLY A 18 12.80 1.65 -22.08
CA GLY A 18 14.00 1.37 -21.32
C GLY A 18 14.39 -0.11 -21.32
N ARG A 19 15.38 -0.45 -20.49
CA ARG A 19 15.85 -1.83 -20.35
C ARG A 19 14.74 -2.72 -19.78
N TYR A 20 14.55 -3.89 -20.39
CA TYR A 20 13.55 -4.86 -19.95
C TYR A 20 13.97 -6.28 -20.33
N GLU A 21 14.95 -6.82 -19.60
CA GLU A 21 15.61 -8.09 -19.94
C GLU A 21 14.99 -9.28 -19.22
N ALA A 22 14.40 -10.21 -19.98
CA ALA A 22 13.80 -11.42 -19.42
C ALA A 22 14.85 -12.42 -18.90
N ARG A 23 14.67 -12.92 -17.67
CA ARG A 23 15.41 -14.05 -17.10
C ARG A 23 14.45 -15.11 -16.61
N GLU A 24 14.29 -16.17 -17.41
CA GLU A 24 13.44 -17.30 -17.05
C GLU A 24 14.00 -18.08 -15.86
N MET A 25 13.11 -18.52 -14.97
CA MET A 25 13.46 -19.42 -13.89
C MET A 25 13.60 -20.84 -14.44
N SER A 26 14.76 -21.45 -14.25
CA SER A 26 14.94 -22.88 -14.54
C SER A 26 14.06 -23.75 -13.64
N ASN A 27 13.78 -24.98 -14.06
CA ASN A 27 13.01 -25.95 -13.26
C ASN A 27 13.57 -26.11 -11.83
N ALA A 28 14.90 -26.07 -11.66
CA ALA A 28 15.55 -26.12 -10.35
C ALA A 28 15.22 -24.87 -9.50
N LYS A 29 15.20 -23.68 -10.11
CA LYS A 29 14.81 -22.44 -9.41
C LYS A 29 13.33 -22.46 -9.01
N VAL A 30 12.45 -22.96 -9.86
CA VAL A 30 11.02 -23.13 -9.58
C VAL A 30 10.83 -24.11 -8.41
N SER A 31 11.45 -25.29 -8.48
CA SER A 31 11.39 -26.29 -7.40
C SER A 31 11.92 -25.73 -6.07
N THR A 32 13.04 -25.01 -6.08
CA THR A 32 13.58 -24.40 -4.85
C THR A 32 12.70 -23.25 -4.35
N PHE A 33 11.98 -22.54 -5.23
CA PHE A 33 11.01 -21.53 -4.83
C PHE A 33 9.84 -22.18 -4.09
N ASN A 34 9.25 -23.23 -4.66
CA ASN A 34 8.16 -23.98 -4.00
C ASN A 34 8.60 -24.54 -2.65
N LEU A 35 9.81 -25.09 -2.54
CA LEU A 35 10.33 -25.58 -1.26
C LEU A 35 10.49 -24.47 -0.21
N ARG A 36 11.00 -23.28 -0.59
CA ARG A 36 11.18 -22.16 0.34
C ARG A 36 9.86 -21.57 0.84
N HIS A 37 8.82 -21.64 0.03
CA HIS A 37 7.52 -21.01 0.28
C HIS A 37 6.41 -22.04 0.48
N GLN A 38 6.78 -23.27 0.84
CA GLN A 38 5.86 -24.41 0.89
C GLN A 38 4.64 -24.13 1.77
N GLU A 39 4.84 -23.58 2.98
CA GLU A 39 3.73 -23.25 3.88
C GLU A 39 2.72 -22.29 3.24
N VAL A 40 3.18 -21.25 2.54
CA VAL A 40 2.30 -20.30 1.82
C VAL A 40 1.59 -20.99 0.65
N MET A 41 2.32 -21.81 -0.11
CA MET A 41 1.78 -22.54 -1.26
C MET A 41 0.70 -23.53 -0.83
N ASP A 42 0.99 -24.37 0.17
CA ASP A 42 0.07 -25.38 0.71
C ASP A 42 -1.17 -24.71 1.34
N PHE A 43 -0.99 -23.59 2.05
CA PHE A 43 -2.08 -22.84 2.68
C PHE A 43 -3.16 -22.39 1.67
N TYR A 44 -2.76 -21.95 0.47
CA TYR A 44 -3.70 -21.54 -0.59
C TYR A 44 -3.95 -22.61 -1.66
N GLY A 45 -3.31 -23.78 -1.56
CA GLY A 45 -3.38 -24.84 -2.58
C GLY A 45 -2.79 -24.39 -3.92
N LEU A 46 -1.61 -23.78 -3.88
CA LEU A 46 -0.87 -23.26 -5.03
C LEU A 46 0.41 -24.05 -5.27
N GLU A 47 0.90 -24.04 -6.49
CA GLU A 47 2.24 -24.48 -6.85
C GLU A 47 2.81 -23.53 -7.91
N LEU A 48 4.01 -22.99 -7.73
CA LEU A 48 4.66 -22.22 -8.79
C LEU A 48 4.99 -23.15 -9.96
N ALA A 49 4.41 -22.87 -11.13
CA ALA A 49 4.61 -23.64 -12.35
C ALA A 49 5.73 -23.06 -13.21
N LYS A 50 5.79 -21.72 -13.33
CA LYS A 50 6.87 -21.01 -14.03
C LYS A 50 7.06 -19.62 -13.43
N GLY A 51 8.24 -19.05 -13.64
CA GLY A 51 8.48 -17.64 -13.34
C GLY A 51 9.49 -17.03 -14.29
N THR A 52 9.31 -15.75 -14.58
CA THR A 52 10.25 -14.91 -15.34
C THR A 52 10.50 -13.64 -14.56
N VAL A 53 11.76 -13.29 -14.37
CA VAL A 53 12.17 -12.03 -13.75
C VAL A 53 12.72 -11.13 -14.84
N PHE A 54 12.08 -9.99 -15.07
CA PHE A 54 12.54 -8.98 -16.01
C PHE A 54 13.40 -7.97 -15.25
N ILE A 55 14.64 -7.79 -15.71
CA ILE A 55 15.55 -6.80 -15.13
C ILE A 55 15.27 -5.45 -15.81
N ILE A 56 14.87 -4.47 -15.01
CA ILE A 56 14.62 -3.10 -15.43
C ILE A 56 15.84 -2.24 -15.07
N GLU A 57 16.35 -2.40 -13.85
CA GLU A 57 17.55 -1.73 -13.36
C GLU A 57 18.34 -2.67 -12.45
N ASP A 58 19.66 -2.71 -12.61
CA ASP A 58 20.56 -3.51 -11.77
C ASP A 58 21.80 -2.73 -11.29
N ARG A 59 21.78 -1.39 -11.44
CA ARG A 59 22.74 -0.49 -10.80
C ARG A 59 22.66 -0.63 -9.28
N VAL A 60 23.77 -1.09 -8.70
CA VAL A 60 23.90 -1.28 -7.26
C VAL A 60 24.37 0.02 -6.61
N SER A 61 23.50 0.63 -5.81
CA SER A 61 23.87 1.73 -4.91
C SER A 61 24.86 1.24 -3.86
N GLY A 62 25.96 1.98 -3.68
CA GLY A 62 26.93 1.74 -2.60
C GLY A 62 26.41 2.09 -1.21
N LEU A 63 25.20 2.63 -1.10
CA LEU A 63 24.59 3.06 0.17
C LEU A 63 23.96 1.91 0.95
N SER A 64 23.65 0.78 0.31
CA SER A 64 23.02 -0.37 0.94
C SER A 64 23.83 -1.65 0.71
N ASN A 65 23.68 -2.60 1.64
CA ASN A 65 24.27 -3.93 1.53
C ASN A 65 23.20 -5.04 1.56
N LEU A 66 21.92 -4.67 1.43
CA LEU A 66 20.70 -5.46 1.61
C LEU A 66 20.42 -5.99 3.03
N GLY A 67 21.33 -5.86 3.99
CA GLY A 67 21.22 -6.40 5.34
C GLY A 67 20.62 -7.82 5.40
N VAL A 68 19.54 -8.04 6.16
CA VAL A 68 18.87 -9.35 6.24
C VAL A 68 18.13 -9.74 4.97
N PHE A 69 17.81 -8.78 4.11
CA PHE A 69 17.24 -9.05 2.79
C PHE A 69 18.23 -9.73 1.86
N ARG A 70 19.48 -10.04 2.26
CA ARG A 70 20.29 -11.06 1.57
C ARG A 70 19.60 -12.43 1.51
N SER A 71 18.73 -12.72 2.48
CA SER A 71 17.83 -13.87 2.46
C SER A 71 16.91 -13.84 1.24
N LYS A 72 17.01 -14.85 0.38
CA LYS A 72 16.10 -15.01 -0.77
C LYS A 72 14.67 -15.27 -0.32
N GLN A 73 14.49 -16.02 0.77
CA GLN A 73 13.18 -16.34 1.31
C GLN A 73 12.46 -15.08 1.76
N LEU A 74 13.12 -14.19 2.52
CA LEU A 74 12.51 -12.92 2.95
C LEU A 74 12.12 -12.05 1.75
N ARG A 75 13.04 -11.79 0.81
CA ARG A 75 12.73 -10.96 -0.38
C ARG A 75 11.57 -11.53 -1.20
N GLN A 76 11.57 -12.85 -1.43
CA GLN A 76 10.51 -13.51 -2.19
C GLN A 76 9.19 -13.55 -1.42
N GLY A 77 9.23 -13.66 -0.09
CA GLY A 77 8.05 -13.56 0.76
C GLY A 77 7.38 -12.19 0.66
N VAL A 78 8.16 -11.09 0.61
CA VAL A 78 7.62 -9.74 0.35
C VAL A 78 6.98 -9.64 -1.04
N ILE A 79 7.60 -10.25 -2.06
CA ILE A 79 7.03 -10.30 -3.41
C ILE A 79 5.70 -11.08 -3.42
N LEU A 80 5.63 -12.23 -2.72
CA LEU A 80 4.39 -13.00 -2.57
C LEU A 80 3.32 -12.24 -1.78
N ALA A 81 3.72 -11.46 -0.78
CA ALA A 81 2.82 -10.62 0.02
C ALA A 81 2.25 -9.44 -0.78
N ALA A 82 2.78 -9.13 -1.97
CA ALA A 82 2.11 -8.28 -2.96
C ALA A 82 1.36 -9.11 -4.01
N ALA A 83 1.97 -10.18 -4.53
CA ALA A 83 1.41 -10.96 -5.64
C ALA A 83 0.09 -11.67 -5.30
N LEU A 84 0.01 -12.34 -4.14
CA LEU A 84 -1.14 -13.16 -3.78
C LEU A 84 -2.37 -12.33 -3.37
N PRO A 85 -2.23 -11.19 -2.66
CA PRO A 85 -3.34 -10.24 -2.49
C PRO A 85 -3.89 -9.72 -3.82
N ALA A 86 -3.01 -9.40 -4.78
CA ALA A 86 -3.46 -9.01 -6.12
C ALA A 86 -4.24 -10.12 -6.82
N ALA A 87 -3.78 -11.37 -6.71
CA ALA A 87 -4.51 -12.54 -7.21
C ALA A 87 -5.87 -12.71 -6.53
N ALA A 88 -5.95 -12.57 -5.20
CA ALA A 88 -7.20 -12.68 -4.45
C ALA A 88 -8.25 -11.67 -4.93
N VAL A 89 -7.82 -10.42 -5.16
CA VAL A 89 -8.71 -9.39 -5.70
C VAL A 89 -9.07 -9.70 -7.16
N ALA A 90 -8.14 -10.16 -7.99
CA ALA A 90 -8.43 -10.47 -9.39
C ALA A 90 -9.40 -11.65 -9.59
N ILE A 91 -9.38 -12.65 -8.71
CA ILE A 91 -10.27 -13.83 -8.81
C ILE A 91 -11.74 -13.46 -8.52
N ASP A 92 -11.98 -12.65 -7.48
CA ASP A 92 -13.31 -12.48 -6.88
C ASP A 92 -13.76 -11.00 -6.70
N GLY A 93 -12.89 -10.02 -6.95
CA GLY A 93 -13.11 -8.62 -6.57
C GLY A 93 -12.90 -7.57 -7.67
N PHE A 94 -12.06 -7.84 -8.66
CA PHE A 94 -11.77 -6.94 -9.76
C PHE A 94 -12.95 -6.86 -10.72
N GLY A 95 -13.40 -5.63 -11.04
CA GLY A 95 -14.57 -5.43 -11.89
C GLY A 95 -15.90 -5.85 -11.26
N SER A 96 -15.93 -6.19 -9.97
CA SER A 96 -17.13 -6.70 -9.28
C SER A 96 -18.36 -5.77 -9.33
N LEU A 97 -18.17 -4.48 -9.60
CA LEU A 97 -19.29 -3.55 -9.83
C LEU A 97 -19.99 -3.82 -11.18
N GLN A 98 -19.26 -4.30 -12.19
CA GLN A 98 -19.77 -4.57 -13.53
C GLN A 98 -20.70 -5.79 -13.57
N ASP A 99 -20.57 -6.69 -12.59
CA ASP A 99 -21.44 -7.86 -12.42
C ASP A 99 -22.84 -7.49 -11.90
N LEU A 100 -23.03 -6.25 -11.44
CA LEU A 100 -24.30 -5.77 -10.87
C LEU A 100 -25.11 -4.93 -11.89
N PRO A 101 -26.44 -4.99 -11.85
CA PRO A 101 -27.32 -4.10 -12.60
C PRO A 101 -26.99 -2.62 -12.33
N LYS A 102 -27.14 -1.74 -13.32
CA LYS A 102 -26.77 -0.32 -13.20
C LYS A 102 -27.50 0.39 -12.06
N GLU A 103 -28.73 -0.03 -11.77
CA GLU A 103 -29.58 0.49 -10.69
C GLU A 103 -29.01 0.18 -9.30
N GLU A 104 -28.24 -0.90 -9.17
CA GLU A 104 -27.62 -1.35 -7.92
C GLU A 104 -26.21 -0.77 -7.71
N GLN A 105 -25.61 -0.14 -8.73
CA GLN A 105 -24.28 0.48 -8.69
C GLN A 105 -24.29 1.83 -7.93
N THR A 106 -24.89 1.82 -6.74
CA THR A 106 -24.96 2.97 -5.84
C THR A 106 -23.62 3.25 -5.17
N LYS A 107 -23.44 4.47 -4.66
CA LYS A 107 -22.25 4.85 -3.87
C LYS A 107 -22.01 3.92 -2.67
N ALA A 108 -23.09 3.50 -2.00
CA ALA A 108 -23.01 2.57 -0.89
C ALA A 108 -22.50 1.18 -1.33
N MET A 109 -22.98 0.69 -2.49
CA MET A 109 -22.49 -0.57 -3.06
C MET A 109 -21.01 -0.48 -3.44
N VAL A 110 -20.59 0.61 -4.08
CA VAL A 110 -19.17 0.86 -4.40
C VAL A 110 -18.32 0.81 -3.13
N ASN A 111 -18.71 1.53 -2.08
CA ASN A 111 -17.99 1.52 -0.80
C ASN A 111 -17.94 0.12 -0.17
N ARG A 112 -19.03 -0.65 -0.27
CA ARG A 112 -19.08 -2.02 0.24
C ARG A 112 -18.10 -2.94 -0.49
N LEU A 113 -18.07 -2.88 -1.83
CA LEU A 113 -17.16 -3.67 -2.66
C LEU A 113 -15.70 -3.25 -2.43
N LYS A 114 -15.43 -1.94 -2.25
CA LYS A 114 -14.09 -1.45 -1.91
C LYS A 114 -13.60 -2.08 -0.62
N ARG A 115 -14.39 -1.99 0.46
CA ARG A 115 -14.06 -2.64 1.74
C ARG A 115 -13.91 -4.15 1.63
N GLN A 116 -14.62 -4.81 0.71
CA GLN A 116 -14.44 -6.23 0.46
C GLN A 116 -13.08 -6.54 -0.17
N ASN A 117 -12.68 -5.76 -1.18
CA ASN A 117 -11.36 -5.90 -1.81
C ASN A 117 -10.24 -5.61 -0.80
N ASP A 118 -10.30 -4.48 -0.08
CA ASP A 118 -9.28 -4.09 0.90
C ASP A 118 -9.14 -5.15 2.00
N ARG A 119 -10.26 -5.67 2.52
CA ARG A 119 -10.27 -6.76 3.52
C ARG A 119 -9.57 -8.03 3.02
N ASN A 120 -9.92 -8.47 1.81
CA ASN A 120 -9.32 -9.69 1.26
C ASN A 120 -7.83 -9.49 0.99
N ALA A 121 -7.43 -8.33 0.46
CA ALA A 121 -6.03 -8.00 0.24
C ALA A 121 -5.24 -7.94 1.55
N ALA A 122 -5.75 -7.23 2.57
CA ALA A 122 -5.14 -7.13 3.89
C ALA A 122 -5.02 -8.49 4.59
N GLN A 123 -6.06 -9.33 4.48
CA GLN A 123 -6.06 -10.69 5.02
C GLN A 123 -4.94 -11.53 4.39
N VAL A 124 -4.91 -11.61 3.05
CA VAL A 124 -3.93 -12.44 2.34
C VAL A 124 -2.51 -11.90 2.54
N MET A 125 -2.33 -10.58 2.55
CA MET A 125 -1.02 -9.96 2.79
C MET A 125 -0.48 -10.34 4.17
N GLY A 126 -1.31 -10.18 5.21
CA GLY A 126 -0.93 -10.54 6.59
C GLY A 126 -0.71 -12.04 6.79
N GLU A 127 -1.50 -12.90 6.13
CA GLU A 127 -1.33 -14.36 6.14
C GLU A 127 0.02 -14.75 5.52
N VAL A 128 0.36 -14.21 4.34
CA VAL A 128 1.64 -14.49 3.66
C VAL A 128 2.82 -14.03 4.49
N LEU A 129 2.76 -12.82 5.07
CA LEU A 129 3.82 -12.31 5.94
C LEU A 129 3.99 -13.19 7.18
N GLN A 130 2.90 -13.52 7.89
CA GLN A 130 2.97 -14.38 9.06
C GLN A 130 3.60 -15.74 8.72
N LEU A 131 3.05 -16.46 7.74
CA LEU A 131 3.52 -17.78 7.33
C LEU A 131 4.98 -17.74 6.92
N THR A 132 5.39 -16.72 6.16
CA THR A 132 6.81 -16.52 5.80
C THR A 132 7.67 -16.40 7.05
N THR A 133 7.30 -15.52 7.99
CA THR A 133 8.11 -15.26 9.19
C THR A 133 8.18 -16.44 10.16
N GLU A 134 7.18 -17.31 10.19
CA GLU A 134 7.18 -18.52 11.03
C GLU A 134 8.15 -19.60 10.53
N THR A 135 8.47 -19.59 9.23
CA THR A 135 9.32 -20.62 8.58
C THR A 135 10.81 -20.36 8.66
N PHE A 136 11.26 -19.23 9.21
CA PHE A 136 12.69 -18.96 9.33
C PHE A 136 13.37 -19.90 10.34
N ALA A 137 14.55 -20.39 9.96
CA ALA A 137 15.42 -21.16 10.83
C ALA A 137 15.93 -20.30 12.00
N VAL A 138 16.30 -20.97 13.10
CA VAL A 138 16.89 -20.30 14.27
C VAL A 138 18.13 -19.51 13.84
N GLY A 139 18.20 -18.24 14.24
CA GLY A 139 19.27 -17.30 13.88
C GLY A 139 19.04 -16.47 12.61
N ASP A 140 18.04 -16.83 11.79
CA ASP A 140 17.56 -16.03 10.64
C ASP A 140 16.18 -15.41 10.91
N GLU A 141 15.75 -15.45 12.17
CA GLU A 141 14.39 -15.13 12.59
C GLU A 141 14.13 -13.63 12.55
N VAL A 142 12.91 -13.25 12.17
CA VAL A 142 12.52 -11.86 12.06
C VAL A 142 11.19 -11.59 12.77
N ILE A 143 10.99 -10.36 13.20
CA ILE A 143 9.68 -9.79 13.50
C ILE A 143 9.47 -8.61 12.58
N ILE A 144 8.33 -8.57 11.88
CA ILE A 144 7.90 -7.43 11.07
C ILE A 144 6.82 -6.68 11.86
N GLU A 145 7.04 -5.40 12.14
CA GLU A 145 6.03 -4.47 12.67
C GLU A 145 5.45 -3.61 11.55
N SER A 146 4.13 -3.53 11.45
CA SER A 146 3.46 -2.53 10.62
C SER A 146 3.62 -1.13 11.24
N ALA A 147 4.36 -0.26 10.56
CA ALA A 147 4.63 1.10 11.02
C ALA A 147 3.79 2.15 10.26
N ILE A 148 3.43 1.87 9.00
CA ILE A 148 2.74 2.79 8.09
C ILE A 148 1.59 2.05 7.39
N THR A 149 0.38 2.60 7.43
CA THR A 149 -0.77 2.09 6.67
C THR A 149 -1.66 3.25 6.23
N GLU A 150 -2.41 3.10 5.14
CA GLU A 150 -3.65 3.88 5.00
C GLU A 150 -4.53 3.56 6.22
N GLY A 151 -4.83 4.56 7.04
CA GLY A 151 -5.53 4.42 8.31
C GLY A 151 -6.96 4.98 8.25
N VAL A 152 -7.51 5.30 9.42
CA VAL A 152 -8.83 5.94 9.53
C VAL A 152 -8.71 7.42 9.22
N ARG A 153 -8.43 7.77 7.96
CA ARG A 153 -8.72 9.13 7.47
C ARG A 153 -10.24 9.32 7.52
N VAL A 154 -10.72 10.22 8.38
CA VAL A 154 -12.07 10.76 8.23
C VAL A 154 -12.07 11.54 6.91
N LYS A 155 -12.52 10.90 5.83
CA LYS A 155 -12.68 11.54 4.52
C LYS A 155 -13.89 12.49 4.65
N PRO A 156 -13.72 13.82 4.64
CA PRO A 156 -14.77 14.70 5.13
C PRO A 156 -16.04 14.60 4.28
N GLY A 157 -17.16 14.32 4.96
CA GLY A 157 -18.45 13.99 4.36
C GLY A 157 -18.70 12.51 4.03
N LEU A 158 -17.86 11.57 4.49
CA LEU A 158 -18.05 10.11 4.38
C LEU A 158 -17.36 9.35 5.54
N GLU A 159 -18.18 8.69 6.35
CA GLU A 159 -17.94 7.59 7.31
C GLU A 159 -16.64 7.57 8.15
N ALA A 160 -16.82 7.64 9.47
CA ALA A 160 -15.79 7.42 10.46
C ALA A 160 -15.54 5.92 10.65
N GLY A 161 -14.59 5.30 9.93
CA GLY A 161 -14.15 3.92 10.25
C GLY A 161 -13.16 3.24 9.32
N GLY A 162 -12.56 3.97 8.35
CA GLY A 162 -11.50 3.44 7.50
C GLY A 162 -11.95 2.29 6.59
N ASN A 163 -11.05 1.83 5.72
CA ASN A 163 -11.18 0.55 5.07
C ASN A 163 -10.41 -0.50 5.90
N PRO A 164 -10.82 -1.78 5.91
CA PRO A 164 -10.03 -2.83 6.56
C PRO A 164 -8.61 -2.86 5.99
N THR A 165 -7.61 -2.91 6.88
CA THR A 165 -6.18 -2.83 6.52
C THR A 165 -5.33 -3.61 7.52
N ILE A 166 -4.00 -3.63 7.34
CA ILE A 166 -3.04 -4.09 8.36
C ILE A 166 -2.74 -2.92 9.30
N PRO A 167 -3.19 -2.93 10.56
CA PRO A 167 -3.06 -1.77 11.43
C PRO A 167 -1.62 -1.52 11.87
N VAL A 168 -1.32 -0.26 12.18
CA VAL A 168 -0.05 0.09 12.83
C VAL A 168 0.09 -0.67 14.15
N GLY A 169 1.27 -1.21 14.39
CA GLY A 169 1.59 -2.08 15.53
C GLY A 169 1.22 -3.55 15.32
N ALA A 170 0.64 -3.94 14.19
CA ALA A 170 0.51 -5.35 13.83
C ALA A 170 1.89 -6.00 13.74
N LEU A 171 2.04 -7.18 14.33
CA LEU A 171 3.30 -7.93 14.37
C LEU A 171 3.18 -9.24 13.58
N PHE A 172 4.17 -9.52 12.74
CA PHE A 172 4.35 -10.79 12.05
C PHE A 172 5.66 -11.44 12.49
N GLY A 173 5.61 -12.66 12.98
CA GLY A 173 6.76 -13.36 13.51
C GLY A 173 6.36 -14.55 14.36
N LYS A 174 7.34 -15.35 14.79
CA LYS A 174 7.08 -16.46 15.71
C LYS A 174 6.47 -15.95 17.02
N LYS A 175 5.54 -16.73 17.56
CA LYS A 175 4.75 -16.34 18.74
C LYS A 175 5.62 -15.98 19.94
N GLU A 176 6.69 -16.72 20.20
CA GLU A 176 7.64 -16.42 21.28
C GLU A 176 8.29 -15.04 21.13
N HIS A 177 8.59 -14.62 19.90
CA HIS A 177 9.25 -13.36 19.60
C HIS A 177 8.26 -12.20 19.72
N CYS A 178 7.07 -12.32 19.12
CA CYS A 178 6.01 -11.33 19.23
C CYS A 178 5.57 -11.10 20.69
N SER A 179 5.55 -12.16 21.52
CA SER A 179 5.18 -12.04 22.95
C SER A 179 6.17 -11.21 23.78
N ARG A 180 7.39 -11.03 23.29
CA ARG A 180 8.45 -10.25 23.94
C ARG A 180 8.66 -8.88 23.28
N TYR A 181 7.87 -8.55 22.26
CA TYR A 181 7.94 -7.26 21.60
C TYR A 181 7.76 -6.12 22.62
N GLY A 182 8.63 -5.11 22.57
CA GLY A 182 8.66 -4.01 23.56
C GLY A 182 9.28 -4.36 24.93
N ARG A 183 9.46 -5.64 25.29
CA ARG A 183 10.11 -6.10 26.54
C ARG A 183 11.56 -6.56 26.36
N GLY A 184 12.03 -6.58 25.11
CA GLY A 184 13.35 -7.07 24.73
C GLY A 184 13.24 -8.39 23.96
N VAL A 185 13.52 -8.34 22.66
CA VAL A 185 13.64 -9.52 21.80
C VAL A 185 15.12 -9.98 21.81
N SER A 186 15.37 -11.28 21.59
CA SER A 186 16.75 -11.79 21.47
C SER A 186 17.52 -11.02 20.39
N LYS A 187 18.83 -10.83 20.59
CA LYS A 187 19.72 -10.18 19.59
C LYS A 187 19.80 -10.96 18.27
N GLU A 188 19.40 -12.22 18.30
CA GLU A 188 19.37 -13.12 17.13
C GLU A 188 18.11 -12.94 16.28
N VAL A 189 17.15 -12.12 16.71
CA VAL A 189 15.92 -11.85 15.98
C VAL A 189 15.97 -10.43 15.42
N THR A 190 15.91 -10.31 14.10
CA THR A 190 15.93 -8.99 13.46
C THR A 190 14.54 -8.37 13.49
N ARG A 191 14.47 -7.11 13.92
CA ARG A 191 13.25 -6.31 13.84
C ARG A 191 13.21 -5.61 12.49
N LEU A 192 12.06 -5.67 11.84
CA LEU A 192 11.79 -5.06 10.56
C LEU A 192 10.57 -4.16 10.69
N SER A 193 10.59 -3.04 9.99
CA SER A 193 9.42 -2.19 9.79
C SER A 193 8.80 -2.50 8.44
N MET A 194 7.47 -2.47 8.36
CA MET A 194 6.75 -2.49 7.09
C MET A 194 5.83 -1.29 6.96
N GLY A 195 5.52 -0.96 5.72
CA GLY A 195 4.42 -0.06 5.39
C GLY A 195 3.63 -0.62 4.21
N SER A 196 2.33 -0.37 4.19
CA SER A 196 1.45 -0.88 3.13
C SER A 196 0.34 0.09 2.75
N ASP A 197 0.02 0.10 1.46
CA ASP A 197 -1.30 0.44 0.97
C ASP A 197 -1.87 -0.84 0.36
N VAL A 198 -2.79 -1.48 1.09
CA VAL A 198 -3.25 -2.83 0.75
C VAL A 198 -3.82 -2.89 -0.67
N ILE A 199 -4.45 -1.80 -1.13
CA ILE A 199 -4.83 -1.59 -2.53
C ILE A 199 -4.72 -0.10 -2.88
N ASP A 200 -3.68 0.27 -3.63
CA ASP A 200 -3.66 1.54 -4.36
C ASP A 200 -4.69 1.47 -5.49
N GLY A 201 -5.61 2.44 -5.52
CA GLY A 201 -6.71 2.48 -6.46
C GLY A 201 -7.82 1.47 -6.18
N THR A 202 -8.28 1.28 -4.93
CA THR A 202 -9.45 0.42 -4.63
C THR A 202 -10.70 0.82 -5.44
N GLY A 203 -10.88 2.12 -5.71
CA GLY A 203 -11.97 2.60 -6.54
C GLY A 203 -11.88 2.10 -7.99
N LYS A 204 -10.66 1.99 -8.53
CA LYS A 204 -10.39 1.41 -9.86
C LYS A 204 -10.59 -0.09 -9.87
N SER A 205 -10.13 -0.79 -8.83
CA SER A 205 -10.25 -2.26 -8.77
C SER A 205 -11.71 -2.72 -8.85
N VAL A 206 -12.62 -2.12 -8.07
CA VAL A 206 -14.05 -2.50 -8.09
C VAL A 206 -14.74 -2.13 -9.41
N LYS A 207 -14.32 -1.03 -10.05
CA LYS A 207 -14.88 -0.57 -11.33
C LYS A 207 -14.33 -1.32 -12.54
N GLY A 208 -13.25 -2.10 -12.36
CA GLY A 208 -12.56 -2.77 -13.45
C GLY A 208 -11.70 -1.81 -14.29
N PHE A 209 -11.22 -0.71 -13.70
CA PHE A 209 -10.30 0.21 -14.35
C PHE A 209 -8.85 -0.19 -14.08
N HIS A 210 -7.97 0.21 -14.98
CA HIS A 210 -6.53 -0.02 -14.91
C HIS A 210 -5.85 0.80 -13.80
N SER A 211 -4.60 0.43 -13.51
CA SER A 211 -3.74 1.01 -12.46
C SER A 211 -4.30 0.86 -11.06
N SER A 212 -4.81 -0.32 -10.72
CA SER A 212 -4.97 -0.79 -9.34
C SER A 212 -3.93 -1.86 -9.00
N LEU A 213 -3.37 -1.79 -7.80
CA LEU A 213 -2.32 -2.70 -7.34
C LEU A 213 -2.32 -2.82 -5.81
N THR A 214 -1.66 -3.83 -5.28
CA THR A 214 -1.37 -3.95 -3.85
C THR A 214 0.06 -3.50 -3.58
N ALA A 215 0.32 -2.73 -2.52
CA ALA A 215 1.63 -2.16 -2.27
C ALA A 215 2.11 -2.43 -0.83
N LEU A 216 3.38 -2.82 -0.71
CA LEU A 216 4.07 -2.82 0.58
C LEU A 216 5.57 -2.62 0.43
N PHE A 217 6.21 -2.16 1.50
CA PHE A 217 7.64 -2.31 1.73
C PHE A 217 7.91 -3.00 3.06
N VAL A 218 9.06 -3.66 3.15
CA VAL A 218 9.63 -4.15 4.42
C VAL A 218 11.10 -3.72 4.45
N THR A 219 11.57 -3.24 5.59
CA THR A 219 12.90 -2.63 5.77
C THR A 219 13.46 -2.89 7.16
N GLU A 220 14.79 -2.95 7.27
CA GLU A 220 15.52 -2.97 8.55
C GLU A 220 15.56 -1.61 9.23
N SER A 221 15.22 -0.54 8.51
CA SER A 221 15.20 0.79 9.09
C SER A 221 14.02 0.94 10.03
N ASP A 222 14.30 1.47 11.23
CA ASP A 222 13.29 1.92 12.16
C ASP A 222 12.70 3.28 11.72
N PHE A 223 11.46 3.53 12.12
CA PHE A 223 10.76 4.81 11.94
C PHE A 223 10.99 5.71 13.15
N LYS A 224 11.52 6.92 12.92
CA LYS A 224 11.75 7.95 13.94
C LYS A 224 10.46 8.58 14.45
N ARG A 225 9.45 8.64 13.59
CA ARG A 225 8.22 9.40 13.79
C ARG A 225 7.04 8.62 13.25
N HIS A 226 5.96 8.58 14.03
CA HIS A 226 4.68 8.10 13.55
C HIS A 226 4.10 9.14 12.61
N LEU A 227 3.89 8.79 11.35
CA LEU A 227 3.31 9.69 10.37
C LEU A 227 1.79 9.68 10.53
N PRO A 228 1.14 10.80 10.89
CA PRO A 228 -0.31 10.84 11.00
C PRO A 228 -0.92 10.67 9.61
N ASP A 229 -2.07 10.00 9.56
CA ASP A 229 -2.80 9.76 8.33
C ASP A 229 -3.58 11.03 7.89
N ILE A 230 -2.86 11.97 7.28
CA ILE A 230 -3.37 13.25 6.77
C ILE A 230 -2.82 13.51 5.35
N TYR A 231 -3.17 14.64 4.74
CA TYR A 231 -2.59 15.03 3.46
C TYR A 231 -1.17 15.59 3.57
N VAL A 232 -0.37 15.37 2.53
CA VAL A 232 1.02 15.85 2.38
C VAL A 232 1.16 16.50 1.02
N GLU A 233 1.59 17.76 1.00
CA GLU A 233 2.14 18.37 -0.20
C GLU A 233 3.56 17.84 -0.42
N ARG A 234 3.84 17.36 -1.62
CA ARG A 234 5.09 16.65 -1.91
C ARG A 234 5.77 17.16 -3.17
N TRP A 235 7.10 17.15 -3.08
CA TRP A 235 8.06 17.44 -4.12
C TRP A 235 8.92 16.21 -4.30
N MET A 236 8.83 15.59 -5.46
CA MET A 236 9.46 14.31 -5.74
C MET A 236 10.11 14.36 -7.10
N ALA A 237 11.27 13.72 -7.22
CA ALA A 237 11.94 13.55 -8.49
C ALA A 237 12.80 12.30 -8.49
N GLY A 238 13.03 11.72 -9.67
CA GLY A 238 13.99 10.64 -9.86
C GLY A 238 15.46 11.04 -9.69
N ALA A 239 15.73 12.27 -9.25
CA ALA A 239 17.05 12.80 -8.95
C ALA A 239 17.08 13.46 -7.57
N MET A 240 18.26 13.48 -6.95
CA MET A 240 18.50 14.22 -5.71
C MET A 240 18.51 15.73 -5.99
N PHE A 241 17.76 16.51 -5.21
CA PHE A 241 17.72 17.97 -5.30
C PHE A 241 18.08 18.63 -3.94
N PRO A 242 18.52 19.89 -3.90
CA PRO A 242 18.67 20.61 -2.63
C PRO A 242 17.35 20.71 -1.86
N GLU A 243 17.35 20.40 -0.57
CA GLU A 243 16.19 20.66 0.30
C GLU A 243 15.87 22.16 0.33
N PHE A 244 14.60 22.50 0.31
CA PHE A 244 14.10 23.87 0.45
C PHE A 244 12.92 23.90 1.43
N ASN A 245 12.63 25.08 1.98
CA ASN A 245 11.46 25.28 2.83
C ASN A 245 10.29 25.77 1.97
N PRO A 246 9.23 24.98 1.75
CA PRO A 246 8.08 25.38 0.94
C PRO A 246 7.36 26.64 1.43
N ARG A 247 7.58 27.06 2.68
CA ARG A 247 7.04 28.32 3.21
C ARG A 247 7.81 29.57 2.78
N ASN A 248 9.03 29.39 2.28
CA ASN A 248 9.93 30.47 1.91
C ASN A 248 10.19 30.54 0.40
N THR A 249 9.65 29.59 -0.37
CA THR A 249 9.82 29.46 -1.82
C THR A 249 8.47 29.63 -2.52
N ASP A 250 8.52 29.83 -3.83
CA ASP A 250 7.35 29.71 -4.72
C ASP A 250 7.51 28.55 -5.70
N LEU A 251 6.44 28.15 -6.38
CA LEU A 251 6.47 27.04 -7.33
C LEU A 251 7.52 27.22 -8.44
N LEU A 252 7.86 28.46 -8.82
CA LEU A 252 8.85 28.70 -9.87
C LEU A 252 10.27 28.39 -9.37
N GLU A 253 10.61 28.82 -8.15
CA GLU A 253 11.86 28.48 -7.50
C GLU A 253 11.99 26.97 -7.28
N GLU A 254 10.96 26.34 -6.75
CA GLU A 254 10.90 24.89 -6.50
C GLU A 254 11.07 24.10 -7.80
N THR A 255 10.39 24.53 -8.86
CA THR A 255 10.49 23.92 -10.20
C THR A 255 11.89 24.04 -10.76
N ARG A 256 12.56 25.20 -10.61
CA ARG A 256 13.94 25.38 -11.08
C ARG A 256 14.92 24.49 -10.34
N ILE A 257 14.78 24.37 -9.02
CA ILE A 257 15.62 23.50 -8.18
C ILE A 257 15.52 22.04 -8.66
N ILE A 258 14.30 21.56 -8.89
CA ILE A 258 14.05 20.18 -9.31
C ILE A 258 14.46 19.96 -10.78
N ALA A 259 14.20 20.93 -11.68
CA ALA A 259 14.62 20.87 -13.07
C ALA A 259 16.14 20.77 -13.21
N GLU A 260 16.89 21.59 -12.45
CA GLU A 260 18.35 21.56 -12.43
C GLU A 260 18.88 20.19 -11.96
N ALA A 261 18.30 19.62 -10.91
CA ALA A 261 18.64 18.28 -10.43
C ALA A 261 18.35 17.18 -11.47
N CYS A 262 17.27 17.31 -12.23
CA CYS A 262 16.93 16.40 -13.34
C CYS A 262 17.77 16.66 -14.61
N GLY A 263 18.64 17.68 -14.63
CA GLY A 263 19.43 18.05 -15.81
C GLY A 263 18.61 18.73 -16.91
N ILE A 264 17.43 19.24 -16.59
CA ILE A 264 16.50 19.88 -17.53
C ILE A 264 16.76 21.39 -17.55
N LYS A 265 17.17 21.92 -18.70
CA LYS A 265 17.48 23.36 -18.87
C LYS A 265 16.27 24.18 -19.26
N ASP A 266 15.36 23.59 -20.03
CA ASP A 266 14.12 24.21 -20.48
C ASP A 266 12.94 23.57 -19.75
N LEU A 267 12.23 24.37 -18.95
CA LEU A 267 11.07 23.89 -18.18
C LEU A 267 9.97 23.31 -19.07
N SER A 268 9.94 23.67 -20.36
CA SER A 268 9.01 23.09 -21.32
C SER A 268 9.26 21.61 -21.65
N GLU A 269 10.41 21.05 -21.26
CA GLU A 269 10.71 19.62 -21.36
C GLU A 269 10.30 18.84 -20.10
N MET A 270 9.98 19.53 -19.00
CA MET A 270 9.68 18.95 -17.71
C MET A 270 8.22 18.50 -17.58
N THR A 271 7.99 17.52 -16.70
CA THR A 271 6.65 17.06 -16.33
C THR A 271 6.49 17.00 -14.82
N ALA A 272 5.37 17.49 -14.28
CA ALA A 272 5.00 17.35 -12.88
C ALA A 272 3.65 16.63 -12.75
N TYR A 273 3.63 15.42 -12.20
CA TYR A 273 2.40 14.63 -12.06
C TYR A 273 1.47 15.15 -10.95
N PHE A 274 0.16 15.05 -11.19
CA PHE A 274 -0.86 15.37 -10.19
C PHE A 274 -2.01 14.35 -10.16
N LEU A 275 -2.70 14.26 -9.02
CA LEU A 275 -4.10 13.83 -9.03
C LEU A 275 -5.01 14.94 -9.56
N ASP A 276 -6.05 14.61 -10.33
CA ASP A 276 -7.09 15.59 -10.68
C ASP A 276 -8.02 15.83 -9.50
N ARG A 277 -7.74 16.91 -8.76
CA ARG A 277 -8.50 17.37 -7.60
C ARG A 277 -8.59 18.90 -7.64
N PRO A 278 -9.68 19.52 -7.15
CA PRO A 278 -9.82 20.98 -7.13
C PRO A 278 -8.62 21.70 -6.47
N ARG A 279 -8.08 21.13 -5.38
CA ARG A 279 -6.89 21.66 -4.68
C ARG A 279 -5.60 21.70 -5.52
N HIS A 280 -5.55 21.04 -6.68
CA HIS A 280 -4.40 21.00 -7.58
C HIS A 280 -4.55 21.89 -8.82
N HIS A 281 -5.73 22.46 -9.08
CA HIS A 281 -5.93 23.21 -10.33
C HIS A 281 -5.06 24.47 -10.38
N LEU A 282 -4.92 25.21 -9.27
CA LEU A 282 -4.04 26.38 -9.20
C LEU A 282 -2.55 26.04 -9.44
N PRO A 283 -1.90 25.10 -8.71
CA PRO A 283 -0.50 24.78 -8.96
C PRO A 283 -0.28 24.19 -10.36
N MET A 284 -1.23 23.39 -10.88
CA MET A 284 -1.13 22.89 -12.25
C MET A 284 -1.18 24.03 -13.29
N ASP A 285 -2.06 25.01 -13.13
CA ASP A 285 -2.15 26.18 -14.02
C ASP A 285 -0.86 27.03 -13.96
N GLN A 286 -0.30 27.23 -12.76
CA GLN A 286 0.97 27.94 -12.56
C GLN A 286 2.12 27.22 -13.26
N LEU A 287 2.27 25.91 -13.08
CA LEU A 287 3.29 25.10 -13.76
C LEU A 287 3.11 25.09 -15.28
N ASN A 288 1.87 24.96 -15.76
CA ASN A 288 1.57 25.02 -17.19
C ASN A 288 1.93 26.39 -17.79
N SER A 289 1.74 27.49 -17.06
CA SER A 289 2.16 28.83 -17.50
C SER A 289 3.69 28.97 -17.66
N MET A 290 4.46 28.15 -16.96
CA MET A 290 5.92 28.04 -17.05
C MET A 290 6.38 27.08 -18.17
N GLY A 291 5.44 26.40 -18.85
CA GLY A 291 5.71 25.40 -19.88
C GLY A 291 5.80 23.96 -19.39
N VAL A 292 5.77 23.72 -18.07
CA VAL A 292 5.82 22.38 -17.49
C VAL A 292 4.53 21.62 -17.82
N ALA A 293 4.65 20.39 -18.30
CA ALA A 293 3.50 19.54 -18.53
C ALA A 293 3.03 18.89 -17.22
N THR A 294 1.72 18.80 -17.02
CA THR A 294 1.05 18.26 -15.83
C THR A 294 0.20 17.05 -16.20
N PRO A 295 0.84 15.89 -16.47
CA PRO A 295 0.08 14.66 -16.67
C PRO A 295 -0.62 14.28 -15.36
N TYR A 296 -1.83 13.74 -15.44
CA TYR A 296 -2.63 13.48 -14.25
C TYR A 296 -3.44 12.18 -14.33
N ASP A 297 -3.87 11.69 -13.17
CA ASP A 297 -4.87 10.62 -13.03
C ASP A 297 -5.96 11.07 -12.05
N LYS A 298 -7.14 10.46 -12.10
CA LYS A 298 -8.25 10.72 -11.19
C LYS A 298 -8.14 9.92 -9.90
N ASP A 299 -7.32 8.87 -9.85
CA ASP A 299 -7.17 8.02 -8.66
C ASP A 299 -5.81 7.31 -8.69
N GLY A 300 -5.14 7.16 -7.55
CA GLY A 300 -3.82 6.50 -7.47
C GLY A 300 -2.64 7.43 -7.71
N ASP A 301 -1.84 7.61 -6.67
CA ASP A 301 -0.74 8.57 -6.62
C ASP A 301 0.52 7.98 -5.96
N LEU A 302 0.46 6.69 -5.63
CA LEU A 302 1.55 5.90 -5.07
C LEU A 302 2.45 5.34 -6.18
N PHE A 303 1.91 4.58 -7.14
CA PHE A 303 2.74 4.00 -8.21
C PHE A 303 3.48 5.04 -9.07
N PRO A 304 2.89 6.21 -9.40
CA PRO A 304 3.61 7.27 -10.13
C PRO A 304 4.87 7.72 -9.41
N ALA A 305 4.85 7.81 -8.07
CA ALA A 305 6.02 8.16 -7.27
C ALA A 305 7.14 7.11 -7.40
N VAL A 306 6.80 5.84 -7.58
CA VAL A 306 7.77 4.73 -7.68
C VAL A 306 8.50 4.75 -9.03
N VAL A 307 7.78 4.96 -10.13
CA VAL A 307 8.31 4.85 -11.51
C VAL A 307 8.86 6.17 -12.06
N MET A 308 8.65 7.26 -11.35
CA MET A 308 9.17 8.58 -11.68
C MET A 308 10.67 8.61 -11.89
N GLY A 309 11.12 9.20 -12.99
CA GLY A 309 12.51 9.27 -13.41
C GLY A 309 13.10 7.92 -13.85
N LEU A 310 12.27 6.93 -14.20
CA LEU A 310 12.76 5.75 -14.90
C LEU A 310 13.26 6.11 -16.30
N ASP A 311 14.49 5.69 -16.60
CA ASP A 311 15.05 5.78 -17.94
C ASP A 311 14.19 4.99 -18.93
N GLY A 312 13.84 5.64 -20.05
CA GLY A 312 12.97 5.08 -21.09
C GLY A 312 11.46 5.21 -20.84
N LEU A 313 11.03 5.72 -19.68
CA LEU A 313 9.63 6.05 -19.44
C LEU A 313 9.27 7.38 -20.13
N ARG A 314 8.19 7.41 -20.91
CA ARG A 314 7.79 8.57 -21.71
C ARG A 314 6.31 8.87 -21.60
N CYS A 315 5.99 10.15 -21.49
CA CYS A 315 4.65 10.69 -21.68
C CYS A 315 4.26 10.63 -23.17
N PRO A 316 2.96 10.69 -23.50
CA PRO A 316 2.46 10.64 -24.89
C PRO A 316 3.03 11.73 -25.82
N ASP A 317 3.48 12.85 -25.26
CA ASP A 317 4.10 13.96 -25.98
C ASP A 317 5.63 13.80 -26.16
N GLY A 318 6.19 12.68 -25.70
CA GLY A 318 7.62 12.35 -25.79
C GLY A 318 8.47 12.85 -24.62
N ARG A 319 7.92 13.64 -23.69
CA ARG A 319 8.65 14.05 -22.47
C ARG A 319 8.93 12.84 -21.57
N GLY A 320 9.98 12.90 -20.76
CA GLY A 320 10.15 11.95 -19.65
C GLY A 320 9.08 12.15 -18.57
N PHE A 321 8.97 11.21 -17.63
CA PHE A 321 8.09 11.33 -16.46
C PHE A 321 8.92 11.68 -15.23
N HIS A 322 9.07 12.97 -14.93
CA HIS A 322 10.18 13.50 -14.13
C HIS A 322 9.90 13.73 -12.65
N SER A 323 8.79 14.39 -12.30
CA SER A 323 8.60 14.94 -10.95
C SER A 323 7.15 14.97 -10.47
N MET A 324 6.96 15.22 -9.18
CA MET A 324 5.77 15.81 -8.56
C MET A 324 6.22 17.13 -7.91
N ILE A 325 5.48 18.23 -8.08
CA ILE A 325 5.86 19.55 -7.56
C ILE A 325 4.59 20.21 -7.02
N GLY A 326 4.46 20.29 -5.69
CA GLY A 326 3.24 20.82 -5.07
C GLY A 326 2.02 19.89 -5.21
N GLU A 327 2.24 18.60 -5.49
CA GLU A 327 1.15 17.60 -5.52
C GLU A 327 0.72 17.29 -4.09
N ILE A 328 -0.58 17.17 -3.81
CA ILE A 328 -1.11 16.89 -2.48
C ILE A 328 -1.84 15.53 -2.44
N GLY A 329 -1.15 14.57 -1.84
CA GLY A 329 -1.55 13.18 -1.70
C GLY A 329 -1.63 12.73 -0.24
N GLY A 330 -1.93 11.45 -0.02
CA GLY A 330 -1.99 10.87 1.33
C GLY A 330 -0.60 10.61 1.93
N SER A 331 -0.46 10.75 3.25
CA SER A 331 0.83 10.58 3.94
C SER A 331 1.37 9.15 3.91
N ALA A 332 0.49 8.14 4.02
CA ALA A 332 0.85 6.74 3.91
C ALA A 332 1.34 6.40 2.50
N GLU A 333 0.57 6.80 1.48
CA GLU A 333 0.91 6.63 0.05
C GLU A 333 2.23 7.31 -0.31
N TRP A 334 2.44 8.52 0.23
CA TRP A 334 3.71 9.23 0.10
C TRP A 334 4.87 8.41 0.64
N THR A 335 4.78 7.85 1.85
CA THR A 335 5.89 7.07 2.44
C THR A 335 6.15 5.77 1.67
N VAL A 336 5.09 5.05 1.30
CA VAL A 336 5.20 3.78 0.56
C VAL A 336 5.77 4.01 -0.85
N GLY A 337 5.47 5.13 -1.50
CA GLY A 337 6.02 5.51 -2.80
C GLY A 337 7.41 6.17 -2.74
N ALA A 338 7.70 6.95 -1.68
CA ALA A 338 8.93 7.73 -1.57
C ALA A 338 10.16 6.89 -1.19
N LEU A 339 10.00 5.89 -0.33
CA LEU A 339 11.13 5.03 0.07
C LEU A 339 11.79 4.30 -1.14
N PRO A 340 11.06 3.61 -2.02
CA PRO A 340 11.66 3.00 -3.21
C PRO A 340 12.20 4.04 -4.21
N LEU A 341 11.61 5.24 -4.29
CA LEU A 341 12.17 6.33 -5.09
C LEU A 341 13.56 6.74 -4.56
N VAL A 342 13.70 6.87 -3.23
CA VAL A 342 14.98 7.18 -2.60
C VAL A 342 16.01 6.06 -2.79
N TRP A 343 15.60 4.80 -2.71
CA TRP A 343 16.50 3.67 -3.01
C TRP A 343 17.03 3.69 -4.44
N ARG A 344 16.24 4.20 -5.39
CA ARG A 344 16.62 4.41 -6.79
C ARG A 344 17.52 5.63 -7.04
N GLY A 345 17.81 6.42 -6.00
CA GLY A 345 18.62 7.64 -6.10
C GLY A 345 17.81 8.91 -6.39
N GLY A 346 16.48 8.85 -6.26
CA GLY A 346 15.62 10.02 -6.28
C GLY A 346 15.50 10.68 -4.90
N GLN A 347 14.73 11.76 -4.82
CA GLN A 347 14.43 12.44 -3.57
C GLN A 347 12.95 12.73 -3.44
N SER A 348 12.50 12.76 -2.18
CA SER A 348 11.15 13.14 -1.80
C SER A 348 11.20 14.08 -0.60
N LEU A 349 10.58 15.25 -0.76
CA LEU A 349 10.35 16.24 0.28
C LEU A 349 8.84 16.37 0.45
N GLY A 350 8.35 16.28 1.68
CA GLY A 350 6.93 16.34 2.00
C GLY A 350 6.66 17.32 3.13
N MET A 351 5.56 18.05 3.01
CA MET A 351 5.06 18.96 4.04
C MET A 351 3.63 18.58 4.35
N LEU A 352 3.34 18.30 5.62
CA LEU A 352 1.98 17.99 6.05
C LEU A 352 1.05 19.17 5.71
N THR A 353 -0.22 18.89 5.44
CA THR A 353 -1.24 19.88 5.06
C THR A 353 -2.53 19.63 5.85
N SER A 354 -3.36 20.66 5.99
CA SER A 354 -4.64 20.54 6.69
C SER A 354 -5.62 19.71 5.86
N GLN A 355 -5.96 18.54 6.39
CA GLN A 355 -7.02 17.69 5.86
C GLN A 355 -8.36 18.42 5.92
N SER A 356 -8.62 19.13 7.01
CA SER A 356 -9.86 19.85 7.28
C SER A 356 -10.10 20.96 6.25
N SER A 357 -9.06 21.74 5.93
CA SER A 357 -9.14 22.81 4.93
C SER A 357 -9.30 22.24 3.51
N LEU A 358 -8.48 21.24 3.14
CA LEU A 358 -8.42 20.69 1.78
C LEU A 358 -9.63 19.86 1.34
N THR A 359 -10.58 19.64 2.24
CA THR A 359 -11.76 18.78 2.01
C THR A 359 -13.08 19.55 2.10
N ARG A 360 -13.00 20.87 2.37
CA ARG A 360 -14.13 21.79 2.27
C ARG A 360 -14.66 21.80 0.84
N LYS A 361 -15.99 21.76 0.71
CA LYS A 361 -16.68 21.74 -0.59
C LYS A 361 -17.15 23.12 -1.04
N ASP A 362 -17.07 24.10 -0.16
CA ASP A 362 -17.51 25.47 -0.34
C ASP A 362 -16.37 26.43 -0.69
N LEU A 363 -15.12 25.93 -0.77
CA LEU A 363 -13.95 26.70 -1.18
C LEU A 363 -13.65 26.47 -2.67
N SER A 364 -13.19 27.52 -3.35
CA SER A 364 -12.62 27.47 -4.70
C SER A 364 -11.24 26.78 -4.72
N PRO A 365 -10.75 26.34 -5.89
CA PRO A 365 -9.38 25.83 -6.05
C PRO A 365 -8.28 26.74 -5.46
N GLU A 366 -8.40 28.05 -5.65
CA GLU A 366 -7.45 29.03 -5.14
C GLU A 366 -7.50 29.14 -3.62
N GLU A 367 -8.71 29.19 -3.04
CA GLU A 367 -8.88 29.18 -1.58
C GLU A 367 -8.36 27.87 -0.98
N LEU A 368 -8.63 26.71 -1.58
CA LEU A 368 -8.09 25.42 -1.12
C LEU A 368 -6.56 25.43 -1.09
N TRP A 369 -5.92 25.95 -2.13
CA TRP A 369 -4.46 26.07 -2.18
C TRP A 369 -3.93 27.02 -1.11
N ASN A 370 -4.56 28.18 -0.92
CA ASN A 370 -4.13 29.16 0.08
C ASN A 370 -4.35 28.69 1.52
N GLU A 371 -5.39 27.90 1.77
CA GLU A 371 -5.78 27.39 3.10
C GLU A 371 -5.07 26.08 3.47
N ARG A 372 -4.27 25.48 2.58
CA ARG A 372 -3.70 24.13 2.78
C ARG A 372 -2.79 23.96 4.00
N PHE A 373 -2.29 25.06 4.58
CA PHE A 373 -1.49 25.06 5.80
C PHE A 373 -2.20 25.68 7.01
N HIS A 374 -3.51 25.93 6.92
CA HIS A 374 -4.33 26.37 8.05
C HIS A 374 -4.91 25.14 8.75
N TYR A 375 -4.23 24.72 9.82
CA TYR A 375 -4.59 23.56 10.62
C TYR A 375 -5.66 23.88 11.66
N THR A 376 -6.51 22.91 11.97
CA THR A 376 -7.36 22.95 13.16
C THR A 376 -6.54 22.67 14.42
N GLU A 377 -7.10 22.96 15.61
CA GLU A 377 -6.45 22.60 16.89
C GLU A 377 -6.19 21.09 16.99
N GLU A 378 -7.13 20.26 16.54
CA GLU A 378 -6.99 18.79 16.52
C GLU A 378 -5.83 18.35 15.61
N GLU A 379 -5.70 18.96 14.44
CA GLU A 379 -4.58 18.69 13.53
C GLU A 379 -3.25 19.16 14.11
N LEU A 380 -3.20 20.32 14.78
CA LEU A 380 -2.00 20.78 15.47
C LEU A 380 -1.55 19.82 16.58
N ILE A 381 -2.48 19.26 17.35
CA ILE A 381 -2.18 18.24 18.37
C ILE A 381 -1.57 17.00 17.71
N LEU A 382 -2.16 16.51 16.61
CA LEU A 382 -1.62 15.37 15.86
C LEU A 382 -0.19 15.63 15.35
N LEU A 383 0.10 16.84 14.89
CA LEU A 383 1.42 17.25 14.41
C LEU A 383 2.44 17.35 15.55
N GLN A 384 2.02 17.85 16.73
CA GLN A 384 2.84 17.98 17.92
C GLN A 384 3.28 16.61 18.46
N ASP A 385 2.33 15.67 18.58
CA ASP A 385 2.59 14.31 19.07
C ASP A 385 3.59 13.56 18.19
N ALA A 386 3.53 13.81 16.87
CA ALA A 386 4.46 13.23 15.92
C ALA A 386 5.82 13.97 15.83
N ARG A 387 6.03 14.99 16.68
CA ARG A 387 7.26 15.81 16.79
C ARG A 387 7.63 16.54 15.48
N PHE A 388 6.63 16.90 14.68
CA PHE A 388 6.82 17.57 13.38
C PHE A 388 7.02 19.09 13.49
N GLU A 389 6.91 19.69 14.68
CA GLU A 389 7.03 21.15 14.85
C GLU A 389 8.43 21.73 14.59
N GLN A 390 9.50 20.94 14.74
CA GLN A 390 10.88 21.44 14.66
C GLN A 390 11.38 21.69 13.24
N LYS A 391 10.77 21.05 12.23
CA LYS A 391 11.12 21.20 10.82
C LYS A 391 9.81 21.17 10.03
N PRO A 392 9.46 22.17 9.21
CA PRO A 392 8.13 22.22 8.59
C PRO A 392 7.93 21.27 7.41
N PHE A 393 9.00 20.65 6.92
CA PHE A 393 9.01 19.68 5.82
C PHE A 393 9.96 18.52 6.16
N PHE A 394 9.76 17.39 5.52
CA PHE A 394 10.44 16.13 5.84
C PHE A 394 10.88 15.41 4.58
N THR A 395 12.05 14.80 4.65
CA THR A 395 12.52 13.80 3.70
C THR A 395 12.32 12.40 4.28
N VAL A 396 12.53 11.36 3.47
CA VAL A 396 12.58 9.97 3.97
C VAL A 396 13.62 9.81 5.08
N CYS A 397 14.75 10.53 5.02
CA CYS A 397 15.80 10.52 6.04
C CYS A 397 15.37 11.19 7.37
N ASP A 398 14.35 12.07 7.34
CA ASP A 398 13.76 12.63 8.56
C ASP A 398 12.75 11.65 9.20
N LEU A 399 12.11 10.80 8.39
CA LEU A 399 11.14 9.80 8.85
C LEU A 399 11.81 8.53 9.40
N MET A 400 12.98 8.18 8.89
CA MET A 400 13.63 6.88 9.12
C MET A 400 15.09 7.04 9.57
N ASP A 401 15.60 6.15 10.41
CA ASP A 401 16.99 6.18 10.91
C ASP A 401 18.03 5.91 9.83
N GLU A 402 17.97 4.74 9.20
CA GLU A 402 18.93 4.30 8.18
C GLU A 402 18.17 3.79 6.95
N PRO A 403 17.65 4.67 6.08
CA PRO A 403 16.77 4.27 4.97
C PRO A 403 17.36 3.17 4.06
N PHE A 404 18.69 3.07 3.99
CA PHE A 404 19.43 2.12 3.16
C PHE A 404 19.93 0.86 3.90
N ALA A 405 19.58 0.66 5.19
CA ALA A 405 20.03 -0.49 5.99
C ALA A 405 19.76 -1.84 5.29
N GLY A 406 18.58 -1.97 4.69
CA GLY A 406 18.17 -3.12 3.89
C GLY A 406 16.66 -3.11 3.72
N GLY A 407 16.16 -3.39 2.53
CA GLY A 407 14.72 -3.38 2.29
C GLY A 407 14.28 -3.83 0.91
N VAL A 408 12.99 -4.16 0.82
CA VAL A 408 12.28 -4.49 -0.42
C VAL A 408 10.91 -3.85 -0.42
N SER A 409 10.56 -3.21 -1.54
CA SER A 409 9.23 -2.71 -1.86
C SER A 409 8.67 -3.55 -3.02
N ALA A 410 7.41 -3.95 -2.93
CA ALA A 410 6.74 -4.77 -3.92
C ALA A 410 5.34 -4.23 -4.24
N PHE A 411 4.99 -4.20 -5.53
CA PHE A 411 3.75 -3.66 -6.08
C PHE A 411 3.11 -4.69 -7.00
N GLY A 412 2.10 -5.41 -6.49
CA GLY A 412 1.42 -6.50 -7.18
C GLY A 412 0.26 -5.97 -8.01
N ALA A 413 0.34 -6.09 -9.33
CA ALA A 413 -0.67 -5.53 -10.23
C ALA A 413 -1.96 -6.35 -10.22
N ILE A 414 -3.07 -5.71 -9.82
CA ILE A 414 -4.41 -6.28 -9.93
C ILE A 414 -4.89 -6.17 -11.39
N SER A 415 -4.64 -5.01 -12.01
CA SER A 415 -5.05 -4.64 -13.37
C SER A 415 -3.86 -4.10 -14.18
N ASP A 416 -3.96 -4.06 -15.51
CA ASP A 416 -2.91 -3.43 -16.34
C ASP A 416 -2.63 -2.01 -15.89
N ASN A 417 -1.41 -1.52 -16.10
CA ASN A 417 -0.96 -0.26 -15.57
C ASN A 417 -0.81 0.82 -16.67
N TYR A 418 -1.27 2.04 -16.39
CA TYR A 418 -1.16 3.20 -17.29
C TYR A 418 0.25 3.80 -17.31
N PHE A 419 0.99 3.66 -16.21
CA PHE A 419 2.31 4.26 -16.04
C PHE A 419 3.42 3.33 -16.52
N PHE A 420 3.29 2.02 -16.33
CA PHE A 420 4.28 1.04 -16.78
C PHE A 420 3.61 -0.07 -17.58
N PRO A 421 3.50 0.04 -18.92
CA PRO A 421 2.69 -0.86 -19.75
C PRO A 421 3.04 -2.35 -19.68
N HIS A 422 4.28 -2.69 -19.31
CA HIS A 422 4.69 -4.09 -19.15
C HIS A 422 4.15 -4.74 -17.86
N LEU A 423 3.68 -3.94 -16.90
CA LEU A 423 3.06 -4.43 -15.67
C LEU A 423 1.56 -4.67 -15.93
N GLU A 424 1.28 -5.84 -16.52
CA GLU A 424 -0.08 -6.31 -16.80
C GLU A 424 -0.79 -6.77 -15.52
N GLY A 425 -2.12 -6.73 -15.52
CA GLY A 425 -2.93 -7.26 -14.41
C GLY A 425 -2.80 -8.77 -14.24
N VAL A 426 -3.36 -9.29 -13.14
CA VAL A 426 -3.37 -10.73 -12.91
C VAL A 426 -4.18 -11.42 -14.02
N LYS A 427 -3.59 -12.46 -14.63
CA LYS A 427 -4.28 -13.31 -15.61
C LYS A 427 -4.79 -14.58 -14.94
N VAL A 428 -6.08 -14.84 -15.04
CA VAL A 428 -6.73 -16.05 -14.51
C VAL A 428 -7.18 -16.94 -15.67
N ASP A 429 -6.49 -18.06 -15.86
CA ASP A 429 -6.84 -19.12 -16.81
C ASP A 429 -7.62 -20.20 -16.06
N ARG A 430 -8.96 -20.11 -16.10
CA ARG A 430 -9.85 -21.04 -15.40
C ARG A 430 -9.83 -22.45 -16.00
N GLU A 431 -9.57 -22.59 -17.29
CA GLU A 431 -9.53 -23.90 -17.96
C GLU A 431 -8.33 -24.73 -17.51
N ARG A 432 -7.16 -24.08 -17.39
CA ARG A 432 -5.92 -24.74 -16.97
C ARG A 432 -5.67 -24.67 -15.46
N GLY A 433 -6.49 -23.91 -14.73
CA GLY A 433 -6.29 -23.66 -13.31
C GLY A 433 -5.00 -22.90 -13.04
N LEU A 434 -4.66 -21.91 -13.87
CA LEU A 434 -3.43 -21.12 -13.75
C LEU A 434 -3.74 -19.66 -13.40
N ILE A 435 -2.95 -19.10 -12.50
CA ILE A 435 -2.97 -17.67 -12.16
C ILE A 435 -1.59 -17.11 -12.44
N THR A 436 -1.50 -16.06 -13.25
CA THR A 436 -0.25 -15.33 -13.48
C THR A 436 -0.30 -13.96 -12.85
N THR A 437 0.59 -13.69 -11.90
CA THR A 437 0.73 -12.39 -11.23
C THR A 437 1.93 -11.65 -11.79
N ASN A 438 1.88 -10.33 -11.78
CA ASN A 438 2.98 -9.45 -12.17
C ASN A 438 3.27 -8.49 -11.01
N THR A 439 4.50 -8.51 -10.49
CA THR A 439 4.90 -7.69 -9.34
C THR A 439 6.11 -6.85 -9.68
N PHE A 440 5.99 -5.53 -9.57
CA PHE A 440 7.11 -4.61 -9.67
C PHE A 440 7.83 -4.54 -8.32
N MET A 441 9.15 -4.71 -8.30
CA MET A 441 9.94 -4.79 -7.08
C MET A 441 11.09 -3.79 -7.14
N VAL A 442 11.30 -3.04 -6.05
CA VAL A 442 12.46 -2.19 -5.83
C VAL A 442 13.11 -2.57 -4.51
N ASN A 443 14.42 -2.82 -4.50
CA ASN A 443 15.14 -3.09 -3.25
C ASN A 443 16.05 -1.92 -2.86
N SER A 444 16.62 -1.99 -1.66
CA SER A 444 17.47 -0.93 -1.11
C SER A 444 18.80 -0.71 -1.85
N LEU A 445 19.20 -1.59 -2.78
CA LEU A 445 20.31 -1.31 -3.70
C LEU A 445 19.91 -0.38 -4.85
N GLY A 446 18.61 -0.14 -5.06
CA GLY A 446 18.09 0.57 -6.22
C GLY A 446 17.79 -0.35 -7.41
N ASN A 447 17.96 -1.67 -7.27
CA ASN A 447 17.60 -2.61 -8.31
C ASN A 447 16.08 -2.65 -8.50
N ILE A 448 15.67 -2.77 -9.76
CA ILE A 448 14.27 -2.82 -10.17
C ILE A 448 14.05 -4.07 -10.99
N GLU A 449 13.11 -4.89 -10.55
CA GLU A 449 12.74 -6.13 -11.21
C GLU A 449 11.23 -6.19 -11.37
N HIS A 450 10.78 -6.74 -12.50
CA HIS A 450 9.40 -7.16 -12.66
C HIS A 450 9.34 -8.69 -12.59
N TRP A 451 8.61 -9.20 -11.60
CA TRP A 451 8.41 -10.62 -11.34
C TRP A 451 7.08 -11.09 -11.93
N GLN A 452 7.14 -11.88 -12.99
CA GLN A 452 5.99 -12.57 -13.55
C GLN A 452 5.98 -14.02 -13.06
N LEU A 453 5.01 -14.38 -12.23
CA LEU A 453 4.91 -15.70 -11.61
C LEU A 453 3.59 -16.37 -12.00
N THR A 454 3.66 -17.58 -12.54
CA THR A 454 2.46 -18.39 -12.84
C THR A 454 2.34 -19.52 -11.84
N PHE A 455 1.24 -19.51 -11.10
CA PHE A 455 0.87 -20.52 -10.13
C PHE A 455 -0.22 -21.43 -10.69
N LYS A 456 -0.12 -22.72 -10.36
CA LYS A 456 -1.17 -23.70 -10.58
C LYS A 456 -2.02 -23.80 -9.32
N CYS A 457 -3.33 -23.67 -9.46
CA CYS A 457 -4.30 -23.93 -8.40
C CYS A 457 -4.57 -25.43 -8.33
N ILE A 458 -4.06 -26.11 -7.30
CA ILE A 458 -4.05 -27.57 -7.18
C ILE A 458 -5.47 -28.14 -7.16
N GLU A 459 -6.39 -27.45 -6.48
CA GLU A 459 -7.80 -27.83 -6.34
C GLU A 459 -8.73 -27.03 -7.28
N GLY A 460 -8.16 -26.25 -8.20
CA GLY A 460 -8.89 -25.34 -9.10
C GLY A 460 -9.02 -23.90 -8.58
N ILE A 461 -9.35 -22.97 -9.48
CA ILE A 461 -9.39 -21.51 -9.20
C ILE A 461 -10.39 -21.19 -8.10
N GLU A 462 -11.58 -21.79 -8.13
CA GLU A 462 -12.67 -21.50 -7.19
C GLU A 462 -12.33 -21.96 -5.77
N ALA A 463 -11.61 -23.08 -5.62
CA ALA A 463 -11.14 -23.56 -4.34
C ALA A 463 -10.06 -22.63 -3.76
N THR A 464 -9.08 -22.24 -4.58
CA THR A 464 -8.06 -21.25 -4.20
C THR A 464 -8.68 -19.90 -3.84
N GLY A 465 -9.63 -19.40 -4.64
CA GLY A 465 -10.35 -18.15 -4.37
C GLY A 465 -11.05 -18.18 -3.01
N LYS A 466 -11.77 -19.26 -2.70
CA LYS A 466 -12.38 -19.46 -1.36
C LYS A 466 -11.35 -19.46 -0.23
N LYS A 467 -10.16 -20.05 -0.43
CA LYS A 467 -9.08 -20.01 0.56
C LYS A 467 -8.54 -18.59 0.76
N MET A 468 -8.54 -17.75 -0.28
CA MET A 468 -8.10 -16.34 -0.23
C MET A 468 -9.15 -15.38 0.35
N GLN A 469 -10.44 -15.75 0.37
CA GLN A 469 -11.49 -14.91 0.96
C GLN A 469 -11.30 -14.75 2.47
N SER A 470 -11.53 -13.54 2.98
CA SER A 470 -11.54 -13.27 4.43
C SER A 470 -12.62 -14.08 5.14
N PRO A 471 -12.37 -14.54 6.40
CA PRO A 471 -13.37 -15.21 7.24
C PRO A 471 -14.73 -14.53 7.31
N LYS A 472 -14.79 -13.19 7.25
CA LYS A 472 -16.05 -12.41 7.26
C LYS A 472 -16.99 -12.78 6.10
N SER A 473 -16.45 -13.23 4.97
CA SER A 473 -17.24 -13.65 3.81
C SER A 473 -18.17 -14.82 4.14
N ALA A 474 -17.69 -15.77 4.97
CA ALA A 474 -18.48 -16.93 5.40
C ALA A 474 -19.56 -16.59 6.43
N LEU A 475 -19.47 -15.40 7.06
CA LEU A 475 -20.45 -14.94 8.04
C LEU A 475 -21.59 -14.16 7.38
N ARG A 476 -21.47 -13.79 6.09
CA ARG A 476 -22.32 -12.78 5.44
C ARG A 476 -23.78 -13.24 5.37
N GLY A 477 -24.70 -12.36 5.77
CA GLY A 477 -26.14 -12.61 5.68
C GLY A 477 -26.69 -13.59 6.71
N LEU A 478 -25.87 -14.07 7.64
CA LEU A 478 -26.28 -14.88 8.78
C LEU A 478 -26.89 -13.99 9.88
N ASP A 479 -27.81 -14.56 10.67
CA ASP A 479 -28.30 -13.92 11.88
C ASP A 479 -27.30 -14.04 13.04
N GLU A 480 -27.58 -13.38 14.17
CA GLU A 480 -26.68 -13.36 15.33
C GLU A 480 -26.41 -14.76 15.91
N ALA A 481 -27.41 -15.65 15.92
CA ALA A 481 -27.24 -17.00 16.45
C ALA A 481 -26.36 -17.85 15.53
N GLU A 482 -26.50 -17.68 14.22
CA GLU A 482 -25.74 -18.38 13.20
C GLU A 482 -24.29 -17.85 13.10
N ILE A 483 -24.10 -16.53 13.22
CA ILE A 483 -22.78 -15.92 13.39
C ILE A 483 -22.06 -16.54 14.59
N GLY A 484 -22.75 -16.66 15.73
CA GLY A 484 -22.20 -17.29 16.93
C GLY A 484 -21.76 -18.74 16.70
N LYS A 485 -22.57 -19.55 16.00
CA LYS A 485 -22.21 -20.94 15.66
C LYS A 485 -21.01 -21.01 14.72
N GLN A 486 -20.97 -20.17 13.70
CA GLN A 486 -19.86 -20.16 12.72
C GLN A 486 -18.55 -19.69 13.34
N ILE A 487 -18.58 -18.65 14.18
CA ILE A 487 -17.39 -18.19 14.91
C ILE A 487 -16.89 -19.30 15.82
N LYS A 488 -17.77 -19.97 16.57
CA LYS A 488 -17.37 -21.11 17.40
C LYS A 488 -16.71 -22.22 16.58
N ALA A 489 -17.26 -22.55 15.40
CA ALA A 489 -16.66 -23.51 14.49
C ALA A 489 -15.30 -23.06 13.92
N MET A 490 -15.09 -21.76 13.71
CA MET A 490 -13.77 -21.21 13.33
C MET A 490 -12.77 -21.29 14.48
N VAL A 491 -13.22 -21.06 15.72
CA VAL A 491 -12.38 -21.10 16.92
C VAL A 491 -11.90 -22.51 17.24
N ASP A 492 -12.73 -23.52 17.00
CA ASP A 492 -12.40 -24.93 17.28
C ASP A 492 -11.48 -25.56 16.21
N ASP A 493 -11.22 -24.86 15.11
CA ASP A 493 -10.31 -25.26 14.02
C ASP A 493 -9.04 -24.38 14.04
N GLN A 494 -7.86 -24.99 14.21
CA GLN A 494 -6.61 -24.24 14.39
C GLN A 494 -6.31 -23.27 13.23
N LEU A 495 -6.56 -23.70 11.99
CA LEU A 495 -6.30 -22.90 10.80
C LEU A 495 -7.29 -21.73 10.72
N LYS A 496 -8.59 -22.01 10.86
CA LYS A 496 -9.62 -20.96 10.82
C LYS A 496 -9.47 -19.99 11.99
N ARG A 497 -9.05 -20.46 13.15
CA ARG A 497 -8.79 -19.63 14.32
C ARG A 497 -7.64 -18.66 14.09
N PHE A 498 -6.57 -19.10 13.42
CA PHE A 498 -5.48 -18.23 12.99
C PHE A 498 -6.00 -17.11 12.08
N ARG A 499 -6.75 -17.47 11.03
CA ARG A 499 -7.34 -16.52 10.08
C ARG A 499 -8.32 -15.55 10.76
N LEU A 500 -9.15 -16.07 11.67
CA LEU A 500 -10.13 -15.29 12.45
C LEU A 500 -9.42 -14.20 13.27
N LYS A 501 -8.26 -14.50 13.88
CA LYS A 501 -7.50 -13.51 14.65
C LYS A 501 -7.04 -12.35 13.77
N GLN A 502 -6.45 -12.65 12.62
CA GLN A 502 -5.99 -11.62 11.68
C GLN A 502 -7.15 -10.80 11.13
N PHE A 503 -8.23 -11.45 10.73
CA PHE A 503 -9.45 -10.76 10.30
C PHE A 503 -9.95 -9.80 11.38
N PHE A 504 -10.06 -10.27 12.62
CA PHE A 504 -10.59 -9.48 13.72
C PHE A 504 -9.73 -8.23 13.98
N VAL A 505 -8.40 -8.39 13.96
CA VAL A 505 -7.45 -7.29 14.12
C VAL A 505 -7.56 -6.30 12.96
N ASN A 506 -7.54 -6.78 11.71
CA ASN A 506 -7.55 -5.94 10.52
C ASN A 506 -8.88 -5.19 10.31
N GLU A 507 -10.00 -5.79 10.71
CA GLU A 507 -11.33 -5.21 10.55
C GLU A 507 -11.67 -4.22 11.65
N TYR A 508 -11.35 -4.56 12.89
CA TYR A 508 -11.81 -3.84 14.07
C TYR A 508 -10.70 -3.02 14.74
N TYR A 509 -9.56 -2.84 14.05
CA TYR A 509 -8.45 -2.00 14.50
C TYR A 509 -8.84 -0.63 15.09
N PRO A 510 -9.87 0.10 14.59
CA PRO A 510 -10.23 1.41 15.16
C PRO A 510 -10.88 1.30 16.54
N ALA A 511 -11.32 0.11 16.93
CA ALA A 511 -12.03 -0.15 18.17
C ALA A 511 -11.30 -1.16 19.08
N ILE A 512 -10.04 -1.48 18.78
CA ILE A 512 -9.22 -2.36 19.61
C ILE A 512 -7.92 -1.66 20.02
N ILE A 513 -7.47 -1.95 21.24
CA ILE A 513 -6.16 -1.53 21.74
C ILE A 513 -5.36 -2.79 22.04
N HIS A 514 -4.12 -2.87 21.57
CA HIS A 514 -3.21 -3.94 21.91
C HIS A 514 -2.53 -3.66 23.26
N THR A 515 -2.57 -4.64 24.18
CA THR A 515 -1.93 -4.55 25.51
C THR A 515 -1.37 -5.90 25.92
N ASP A 516 -0.08 -5.98 26.21
CA ASP A 516 0.59 -7.18 26.75
C ASP A 516 0.25 -8.51 26.03
N GLY A 517 0.22 -8.47 24.69
CA GLY A 517 -0.10 -9.64 23.86
C GLY A 517 -1.60 -10.01 23.80
N LYS A 518 -2.45 -9.19 24.41
CA LYS A 518 -3.92 -9.25 24.38
C LYS A 518 -4.50 -8.01 23.69
N MET A 519 -5.82 -8.00 23.55
CA MET A 519 -6.60 -6.89 23.01
C MET A 519 -7.60 -6.38 24.05
N VAL A 520 -7.92 -5.09 24.01
CA VAL A 520 -9.09 -4.51 24.68
C VAL A 520 -10.02 -4.04 23.59
N VAL A 521 -11.28 -4.49 23.61
CA VAL A 521 -12.32 -3.97 22.73
C VAL A 521 -12.95 -2.76 23.39
N LEU A 522 -12.95 -1.63 22.67
CA LEU A 522 -13.59 -0.41 23.10
C LEU A 522 -15.06 -0.43 22.69
N GLU A 523 -15.93 -1.00 23.53
CA GLU A 523 -17.36 -1.18 23.19
C GLU A 523 -18.04 0.13 22.79
N ASN A 524 -17.81 1.22 23.53
CA ASN A 524 -18.34 2.54 23.19
C ASN A 524 -17.86 3.04 21.82
N THR A 525 -16.64 2.67 21.41
CA THR A 525 -16.10 3.00 20.09
C THR A 525 -16.80 2.17 19.02
N VAL A 526 -17.02 0.87 19.24
CA VAL A 526 -17.83 0.03 18.33
C VAL A 526 -19.21 0.66 18.12
N GLU A 527 -19.90 1.02 19.21
CA GLU A 527 -21.21 1.68 19.16
C GLU A 527 -21.16 3.03 18.43
N GLY A 528 -20.14 3.84 18.70
CA GLY A 528 -19.92 5.11 18.00
C GLY A 528 -19.66 4.93 16.50
N LEU A 529 -18.91 3.90 16.08
CA LEU A 529 -18.69 3.56 14.67
C LEU A 529 -19.97 3.07 13.99
N ILE A 530 -20.82 2.32 14.70
CA ILE A 530 -22.15 1.90 14.22
C ILE A 530 -23.05 3.13 14.03
N ALA A 531 -23.12 4.01 15.02
CA ALA A 531 -23.93 5.23 14.95
C ALA A 531 -23.50 6.15 13.79
N ARG A 532 -22.21 6.12 13.42
CA ARG A 532 -21.65 6.86 12.27
C ARG A 532 -21.73 6.09 10.95
N GLY A 533 -22.32 4.90 10.92
CA GLY A 533 -22.54 4.08 9.74
C GLY A 533 -21.30 3.36 9.21
N ALA A 534 -20.18 3.40 9.93
CA ALA A 534 -18.96 2.75 9.48
C ALA A 534 -18.86 1.28 9.92
N LEU A 535 -19.51 0.92 11.02
CA LEU A 535 -19.83 -0.46 11.36
C LEU A 535 -21.33 -0.66 11.34
N SER A 536 -21.78 -1.91 11.46
CA SER A 536 -23.18 -2.28 11.48
C SER A 536 -23.54 -3.13 12.70
N GLU A 537 -24.83 -3.32 12.96
CA GLU A 537 -25.33 -4.27 13.95
C GLU A 537 -24.78 -5.69 13.75
N TYR A 538 -24.56 -6.04 12.49
CA TYR A 538 -23.93 -7.28 12.09
C TYR A 538 -22.47 -7.38 12.57
N ASP A 539 -21.72 -6.27 12.56
CA ASP A 539 -20.37 -6.20 13.13
C ASP A 539 -20.38 -6.32 14.65
N ARG A 540 -21.37 -5.73 15.33
CA ARG A 540 -21.57 -5.90 16.78
C ARG A 540 -21.72 -7.37 17.14
N ALA A 541 -22.54 -8.11 16.39
CA ALA A 541 -22.75 -9.55 16.60
C ALA A 541 -21.45 -10.35 16.45
N ILE A 542 -20.63 -10.05 15.43
CA ILE A 542 -19.31 -10.66 15.24
C ILE A 542 -18.41 -10.36 16.44
N VAL A 543 -18.29 -9.09 16.84
CA VAL A 543 -17.43 -8.68 17.95
C VAL A 543 -17.81 -9.39 19.24
N LYS A 544 -19.11 -9.41 19.59
CA LYS A 544 -19.61 -10.12 20.78
C LYS A 544 -19.30 -11.60 20.75
N ALA A 545 -19.52 -12.26 19.61
CA ALA A 545 -19.26 -13.69 19.48
C ALA A 545 -17.76 -14.02 19.61
N VAL A 546 -16.86 -13.24 19.01
CA VAL A 546 -15.41 -13.43 19.17
C VAL A 546 -14.99 -13.21 20.62
N VAL A 547 -15.41 -12.11 21.26
CA VAL A 547 -15.06 -11.83 22.67
C VAL A 547 -15.54 -12.96 23.60
N ARG A 548 -16.73 -13.50 23.35
CA ARG A 548 -17.30 -14.62 24.12
C ARG A 548 -16.53 -15.93 23.91
N ASP A 549 -16.20 -16.27 22.67
CA ASP A 549 -15.71 -17.62 22.32
C ASP A 549 -14.18 -17.74 22.40
N VAL A 550 -13.45 -16.62 22.44
CA VAL A 550 -11.98 -16.57 22.64
C VAL A 550 -11.56 -15.52 23.69
N PRO A 551 -12.05 -15.60 24.93
CA PRO A 551 -11.79 -14.61 25.98
C PRO A 551 -10.29 -14.46 26.32
N GLU A 552 -9.46 -15.47 26.05
CA GLU A 552 -8.01 -15.44 26.26
C GLU A 552 -7.28 -14.44 25.35
N TRP A 553 -7.89 -14.02 24.23
CA TRP A 553 -7.36 -12.95 23.39
C TRP A 553 -7.52 -11.57 24.02
N PHE A 554 -8.42 -11.44 25.00
CA PHE A 554 -8.81 -10.17 25.57
C PHE A 554 -8.27 -9.99 26.99
N ALA A 555 -7.92 -8.74 27.31
CA ALA A 555 -7.70 -8.35 28.69
C ALA A 555 -9.06 -8.12 29.35
N GLY A 556 -9.24 -8.60 30.58
CA GLY A 556 -10.43 -8.23 31.35
C GLY A 556 -10.38 -6.72 31.61
N LEU A 557 -11.46 -6.01 31.31
CA LEU A 557 -11.64 -4.64 31.77
C LEU A 557 -11.72 -4.72 33.31
N ALA A 558 -10.67 -4.28 33.99
CA ALA A 558 -10.66 -4.16 35.45
C ALA A 558 -11.51 -2.98 35.90
#